data_AF-A0A328CDL2-F1
#
_entry.id   AF-A0A328CDL2-F1
#
_cell.length_a   1.000
_cell.length_b   1.000
_cell.length_c   1.000
_cell.angle_alpha   90.00
_cell.angle_beta   90.00
_cell.angle_gamma   90.00
#
_symmetry.space_group_name_H-M   'P 1'
#
loop_
_entity.id
_entity.type
_entity.pdbx_description
1 polymer ?
#
loop_
_entity_poly.entity_id
_entity_poly.type
_entity_poly.pdbx_seq_one_letter_code
_entity_poly.pdbx_strand_id
1 'polypeptide(L)'
;MRPATMPKRQAAMMKYALKEPMMQARPHREIRARGHQSGFTLVELMIAMALVGSLVAAIYGMFARTSDALIDVDAMSGSTDEARFALEMMRNELQSAGAQATPNASVDPWVRPNDSPLYALMPYADWQNDRSVYTGDATLQEIGNRNPQSAFSGLVVVGAYDFPQSFLISEVAPASARIENVERGVGRLLRVDPFDVATNGEVLLDDADPSAQAVVEAAEFRGLRISDRQGYMQFVPINDAVISMGAVVLATEPIAFRGPGRMSGLESIDGADNDYDAAMLDAFWFRVRVDPYDRNNLQLVRHRLDFGALQGLGSPTAADLVGAIAGTTDDEREQNTLVIANHVADFRVWFDCANAAGALEGGPLMVGWNPVSGACLDHPVDGTQPHRARVAHLRLSMRSERERTNRPHFDVSGNAQWLGFEQVNGTMRTYDVDPQHPGAASVITVQTSVDLTNFRMRGL
;
A
#
# COMPACT_ATOMS: atom_id res chain seq x y z
N MET A 1 28.22 30.18 -6.41
CA MET A 1 27.06 30.28 -5.49
C MET A 1 27.55 30.17 -4.05
N ARG A 2 26.98 30.98 -3.15
CA ARG A 2 27.45 31.22 -1.77
C ARG A 2 27.00 30.13 -0.78
N PRO A 3 27.76 29.82 0.29
CA PRO A 3 27.32 28.91 1.34
C PRO A 3 26.36 29.60 2.33
N ALA A 4 25.31 28.89 2.73
CA ALA A 4 24.29 29.36 3.66
C ALA A 4 24.76 29.27 5.12
N THR A 5 24.65 30.39 5.83
CA THR A 5 24.94 30.56 7.25
C THR A 5 23.72 30.26 8.12
N MET A 6 23.89 29.39 9.13
CA MET A 6 22.94 29.17 10.23
C MET A 6 22.80 30.41 11.14
N PRO A 7 21.59 30.75 11.63
CA PRO A 7 21.42 31.81 12.62
C PRO A 7 21.56 31.30 14.06
N LYS A 8 22.49 31.91 14.82
CA LYS A 8 22.53 31.91 16.28
C LYS A 8 21.53 32.93 16.83
N ARG A 9 20.53 32.49 17.60
CA ARG A 9 19.71 33.27 18.55
C ARG A 9 19.25 32.30 19.64
N GLN A 10 19.19 32.59 20.94
CA GLN A 10 19.47 33.76 21.75
C GLN A 10 19.51 33.24 23.19
N ALA A 11 20.58 33.53 23.90
CA ALA A 11 20.64 33.44 25.35
C ALA A 11 20.10 34.75 25.93
N ALA A 12 19.10 34.69 26.81
CA ALA A 12 18.86 35.73 27.83
C ALA A 12 17.81 35.31 28.87
N MET A 13 18.23 35.45 30.13
CA MET A 13 17.43 35.94 31.28
C MET A 13 16.19 35.16 31.73
N MET A 14 16.33 34.44 32.85
CA MET A 14 15.58 34.84 34.05
C MET A 14 16.35 34.49 35.32
N LYS A 15 16.99 35.51 35.89
CA LYS A 15 17.45 35.54 37.27
C LYS A 15 16.22 35.67 38.17
N TYR A 16 16.03 34.76 39.10
CA TYR A 16 15.41 35.09 40.39
C TYR A 16 16.30 34.59 41.52
N ALA A 17 16.78 35.56 42.27
CA ALA A 17 17.59 35.42 43.45
C ALA A 17 16.70 35.56 44.70
N LEU A 18 17.04 34.76 45.71
CA LEU A 18 17.00 35.06 47.15
C LEU A 18 15.65 35.30 47.82
N LYS A 19 15.27 34.35 48.71
CA LYS A 19 15.08 34.68 50.14
C LYS A 19 15.08 33.43 51.02
N GLU A 20 16.18 33.19 51.73
CA GLU A 20 16.20 32.31 52.91
C GLU A 20 15.42 32.94 54.06
N PRO A 21 14.90 32.12 54.98
CA PRO A 21 15.11 32.41 56.38
C PRO A 21 15.86 31.28 57.09
N MET A 22 16.95 31.70 57.74
CA MET A 22 17.63 31.03 58.84
C MET A 22 16.62 30.38 59.80
N MET A 23 16.60 29.04 59.87
CA MET A 23 16.08 28.33 61.03
C MET A 23 17.25 27.80 61.86
N GLN A 24 17.42 28.47 63.00
CA GLN A 24 18.16 28.09 64.19
C GLN A 24 18.51 26.61 64.32
N ALA A 25 19.82 26.34 64.29
CA ALA A 25 20.40 25.16 64.90
C ALA A 25 20.07 25.15 66.40
N ARG A 26 19.14 24.28 66.80
CA ARG A 26 18.95 23.90 68.20
C ARG A 26 20.09 22.96 68.61
N PRO A 27 20.79 23.19 69.73
CA PRO A 27 21.70 22.20 70.28
C PRO A 27 20.87 21.03 70.83
N HIS A 28 20.77 19.96 70.06
CA HIS A 28 20.21 18.70 70.54
C HIS A 28 21.18 18.11 71.58
N ARG A 29 20.75 18.26 72.83
CA ARG A 29 21.19 17.58 74.04
C ARG A 29 21.66 16.15 73.72
N GLU A 30 22.97 15.92 73.82
CA GLU A 30 23.56 14.58 73.85
C GLU A 30 23.03 13.83 75.08
N ILE A 31 21.92 13.12 74.91
CA ILE A 31 21.54 12.05 75.82
C ILE A 31 22.44 10.88 75.45
N ARG A 32 23.58 10.76 76.14
CA ARG A 32 24.35 9.52 76.25
C ARG A 32 23.47 8.46 76.92
N ALA A 33 22.51 7.93 76.17
CA ALA A 33 21.95 6.63 76.47
C ALA A 33 23.08 5.64 76.17
N ARG A 34 23.61 5.00 77.22
CA ARG A 34 24.39 3.77 77.09
C ARG A 34 23.46 2.73 76.45
N GLY A 35 23.34 2.76 75.14
CA GLY A 35 22.73 1.72 74.36
C GLY A 35 23.49 0.45 74.69
N HIS A 36 22.80 -0.50 75.32
CA HIS A 36 23.29 -1.86 75.41
C HIS A 36 23.66 -2.26 73.98
N GLN A 37 24.95 -2.51 73.74
CA GLN A 37 25.42 -3.19 72.55
C GLN A 37 24.88 -4.63 72.63
N SER A 38 23.59 -4.81 72.36
CA SER A 38 23.04 -6.12 72.06
C SER A 38 23.68 -6.52 70.74
N GLY A 39 24.66 -7.43 70.81
CA GLY A 39 25.20 -8.03 69.59
C GLY A 39 24.04 -8.56 68.75
N PHE A 40 24.10 -8.31 67.44
CA PHE A 40 23.12 -8.84 66.49
C PHE A 40 22.96 -10.33 66.75
N THR A 41 21.74 -10.75 67.04
CA THR A 41 21.47 -12.17 67.19
C THR A 41 21.55 -12.81 65.80
N LEU A 42 22.05 -14.05 65.73
CA LEU A 42 22.19 -14.78 64.46
C LEU A 42 20.86 -14.85 63.69
N VAL A 43 19.74 -14.92 64.43
CA VAL A 43 18.37 -14.91 63.88
C VAL A 43 18.06 -13.60 63.14
N GLU A 44 18.46 -12.47 63.69
CA GLU A 44 18.22 -11.15 63.11
C GLU A 44 18.97 -10.97 61.77
N LEU A 45 20.19 -11.53 61.70
CA LEU A 45 20.98 -11.54 60.46
C LEU A 45 20.37 -12.46 59.39
N MET A 46 19.83 -13.62 59.78
CA MET A 46 19.11 -14.50 58.85
C MET A 46 17.86 -13.85 58.27
N ILE A 47 17.07 -13.15 59.10
CA ILE A 47 15.87 -12.42 58.64
C ILE A 47 16.27 -11.27 57.71
N ALA A 48 17.31 -10.51 58.04
CA ALA A 48 17.80 -9.43 57.19
C ALA A 48 18.23 -9.95 55.80
N MET A 49 18.98 -11.06 55.75
CA MET A 49 19.37 -11.69 54.48
C MET A 49 18.16 -12.18 53.68
N ALA A 50 17.15 -12.78 54.33
CA ALA A 50 15.93 -13.23 53.66
C ALA A 50 15.12 -12.04 53.08
N LEU A 51 14.99 -10.95 53.83
CA LEU A 51 14.29 -9.74 53.36
C LEU A 51 15.02 -9.08 52.20
N VAL A 52 16.34 -8.90 52.30
CA VAL A 52 17.15 -8.35 51.20
C VAL A 52 17.05 -9.25 49.97
N GLY A 53 17.14 -10.57 50.14
CA GLY A 53 16.96 -11.53 49.04
C GLY A 53 15.59 -11.42 48.37
N SER A 54 14.51 -11.33 49.16
CA SER A 54 13.14 -11.16 48.63
C SER A 54 12.95 -9.83 47.90
N LEU A 55 13.53 -8.73 48.42
CA LEU A 55 13.46 -7.41 47.80
C LEU A 55 14.21 -7.37 46.47
N VAL A 56 15.43 -7.92 46.44
CA VAL A 56 16.22 -8.03 45.22
C VAL A 56 15.49 -8.88 44.18
N ALA A 57 14.91 -10.02 44.56
CA ALA A 57 14.11 -10.86 43.67
C ALA A 57 12.88 -10.10 43.12
N ALA A 58 12.18 -9.32 43.94
CA ALA A 58 11.05 -8.50 43.51
C ALA A 58 11.48 -7.41 42.51
N ILE A 59 12.60 -6.72 42.76
CA ILE A 59 13.15 -5.69 41.86
C ILE A 59 13.57 -6.31 40.52
N TYR A 60 14.27 -7.45 40.54
CA TYR A 60 14.64 -8.16 39.31
C TYR A 60 13.41 -8.63 38.54
N GLY A 61 12.37 -9.13 39.23
CA GLY A 61 11.11 -9.51 38.61
C GLY A 61 10.40 -8.33 37.94
N MET A 62 10.40 -7.15 38.56
CA MET A 62 9.84 -5.92 37.99
C MET A 62 10.67 -5.44 36.79
N PHE A 63 12.00 -5.47 36.89
CA PHE A 63 12.89 -5.09 35.80
C PHE A 63 12.72 -5.98 34.57
N ALA A 64 12.67 -7.31 34.75
CA ALA A 64 12.43 -8.26 33.66
C ALA A 64 11.08 -7.99 32.96
N ARG A 65 10.01 -7.79 33.73
CA ARG A 65 8.68 -7.46 33.17
C ARG A 65 8.66 -6.13 32.42
N THR A 66 9.37 -5.12 32.94
CA THR A 66 9.45 -3.80 32.30
C THR A 66 10.27 -3.86 31.02
N SER A 67 11.39 -4.58 31.03
CA SER A 67 12.21 -4.79 29.84
C SER A 67 11.44 -5.53 28.74
N ASP A 68 10.72 -6.59 29.09
CA ASP A 68 9.86 -7.33 28.16
C ASP A 68 8.79 -6.40 27.57
N ALA A 69 8.10 -5.62 28.42
CA ALA A 69 7.08 -4.68 27.97
C ALA A 69 7.65 -3.61 27.02
N LEU A 70 8.86 -3.10 27.28
CA LEU A 70 9.51 -2.13 26.41
C LEU A 70 9.87 -2.73 25.05
N ILE A 71 10.35 -3.99 25.01
CA ILE A 71 10.64 -4.69 23.75
C ILE A 71 9.35 -4.90 22.94
N ASP A 72 8.25 -5.26 23.60
CA ASP A 72 6.97 -5.45 22.91
C ASP A 72 6.41 -4.13 22.36
N VAL A 73 6.54 -3.03 23.12
CA VAL A 73 6.12 -1.70 22.68
C VAL A 73 6.94 -1.25 21.46
N ASP A 74 8.24 -1.50 21.46
CA ASP A 74 9.12 -1.19 20.32
C ASP A 74 8.73 -2.00 19.08
N ALA A 75 8.51 -3.31 19.23
CA ALA A 75 8.07 -4.18 18.14
C ALA A 75 6.68 -3.78 17.60
N MET A 76 5.75 -3.40 18.49
CA MET A 76 4.42 -2.91 18.11
C MET A 76 4.51 -1.56 17.38
N SER A 77 5.42 -0.68 17.77
CA SER A 77 5.65 0.59 17.06
C SER A 77 6.13 0.31 15.63
N GLY A 78 7.09 -0.61 15.45
CA GLY A 78 7.59 -1.01 14.14
C GLY A 78 6.49 -1.51 13.21
N SER A 79 5.67 -2.46 13.66
CA SER A 79 4.55 -2.96 12.85
C SER A 79 3.48 -1.92 12.57
N THR A 80 3.27 -0.94 13.46
CA THR A 80 2.33 0.17 13.22
C THR A 80 2.84 1.08 12.10
N ASP A 81 4.13 1.41 12.10
CA ASP A 81 4.72 2.30 11.11
C ASP A 81 4.80 1.62 9.74
N GLU A 82 5.14 0.33 9.70
CA GLU A 82 5.09 -0.49 8.48
C GLU A 82 3.65 -0.61 7.94
N ALA A 83 2.64 -0.87 8.80
CA ALA A 83 1.23 -0.91 8.40
C ALA A 83 0.77 0.42 7.80
N ARG A 84 1.15 1.55 8.41
CA ARG A 84 0.81 2.89 7.91
C ARG A 84 1.48 3.16 6.57
N PHE A 85 2.77 2.83 6.44
CA PHE A 85 3.50 2.99 5.19
C PHE A 85 2.84 2.17 4.07
N ALA A 86 2.51 0.91 4.34
CA ALA A 86 1.85 0.03 3.38
C ALA A 86 0.50 0.59 2.93
N LEU A 87 -0.33 1.06 3.87
CA LEU A 87 -1.63 1.65 3.54
C LEU A 87 -1.52 2.99 2.81
N GLU A 88 -0.54 3.85 3.13
CA GLU A 88 -0.32 5.10 2.39
C GLU A 88 0.17 4.82 0.97
N MET A 89 1.03 3.81 0.77
CA MET A 89 1.45 3.37 -0.56
C MET A 89 0.25 2.89 -1.39
N MET A 90 -0.55 1.97 -0.84
CA MET A 90 -1.77 1.48 -1.49
C MET A 90 -2.77 2.59 -1.76
N ARG A 91 -2.92 3.54 -0.82
CA ARG A 91 -3.78 4.72 -0.99
C ARG A 91 -3.34 5.56 -2.17
N ASN A 92 -2.04 5.88 -2.28
CA ASN A 92 -1.53 6.69 -3.37
C ASN A 92 -1.75 6.01 -4.73
N GLU A 93 -1.56 4.68 -4.79
CA GLU A 93 -1.86 3.91 -6.00
C GLU A 93 -3.37 3.88 -6.29
N LEU A 94 -4.23 3.65 -5.31
CA LEU A 94 -5.69 3.71 -5.50
C LEU A 94 -6.19 5.09 -5.95
N GLN A 95 -5.64 6.17 -5.41
CA GLN A 95 -5.98 7.54 -5.84
C GLN A 95 -5.58 7.80 -7.29
N SER A 96 -4.49 7.17 -7.71
CA SER A 96 -3.96 7.29 -9.07
C SER A 96 -4.56 6.26 -10.03
N ALA A 97 -5.35 5.30 -9.54
CA ALA A 97 -6.08 4.37 -10.38
C ALA A 97 -6.94 5.14 -11.39
N GLY A 98 -6.83 4.79 -12.66
CA GLY A 98 -7.51 5.48 -13.75
C GLY A 98 -6.82 6.76 -14.23
N ALA A 99 -5.71 7.19 -13.61
CA ALA A 99 -4.91 8.30 -14.12
C ALA A 99 -4.34 7.94 -15.49
N GLN A 100 -4.56 8.80 -16.48
CA GLN A 100 -4.29 8.53 -17.91
C GLN A 100 -4.94 7.24 -18.46
N ALA A 101 -5.81 6.59 -17.71
CA ALA A 101 -6.58 5.45 -18.16
C ALA A 101 -8.08 5.80 -18.16
N THR A 102 -8.94 4.81 -17.98
CA THR A 102 -10.38 4.99 -17.83
C THR A 102 -10.86 4.14 -16.66
N PRO A 103 -11.86 4.60 -15.89
CA PRO A 103 -12.54 3.76 -14.91
C PRO A 103 -13.12 2.49 -15.52
N ASN A 104 -13.67 2.58 -16.74
CA ASN A 104 -14.22 1.45 -17.48
C ASN A 104 -14.30 1.75 -18.99
N ALA A 105 -13.42 1.11 -19.77
CA ALA A 105 -13.33 1.31 -21.22
C ALA A 105 -14.60 0.90 -21.98
N SER A 106 -15.35 -0.06 -21.48
CA SER A 106 -16.55 -0.56 -22.17
C SER A 106 -17.68 0.48 -22.25
N VAL A 107 -17.73 1.41 -21.28
CA VAL A 107 -18.77 2.45 -21.18
C VAL A 107 -18.23 3.87 -21.41
N ASP A 108 -16.92 4.03 -21.52
CA ASP A 108 -16.30 5.34 -21.75
C ASP A 108 -16.49 5.76 -23.22
N PRO A 109 -17.24 6.84 -23.51
CA PRO A 109 -17.53 7.25 -24.88
C PRO A 109 -16.29 7.71 -25.66
N TRP A 110 -15.21 8.03 -24.96
CA TRP A 110 -13.94 8.43 -25.53
C TRP A 110 -13.06 7.23 -25.88
N VAL A 111 -13.36 6.03 -25.38
CA VAL A 111 -12.55 4.84 -25.67
C VAL A 111 -13.08 4.12 -26.91
N ARG A 112 -12.21 3.94 -27.92
CA ARG A 112 -12.56 3.24 -29.17
C ARG A 112 -11.40 2.39 -29.68
N PRO A 113 -11.63 1.10 -30.01
CA PRO A 113 -12.86 0.35 -29.82
C PRO A 113 -13.16 0.07 -28.33
N ASN A 114 -14.43 -0.20 -28.02
CA ASN A 114 -14.89 -0.51 -26.67
C ASN A 114 -15.09 -2.02 -26.43
N ASP A 115 -14.53 -2.85 -27.33
CA ASP A 115 -14.64 -4.32 -27.31
C ASP A 115 -13.66 -4.98 -26.34
N SER A 116 -12.62 -4.24 -25.92
CA SER A 116 -11.60 -4.71 -25.00
C SER A 116 -11.78 -4.01 -23.64
N PRO A 117 -12.43 -4.67 -22.66
CA PRO A 117 -12.72 -4.05 -21.38
C PRO A 117 -11.43 -3.86 -20.58
N LEU A 118 -10.94 -2.62 -20.52
CA LEU A 118 -9.96 -2.17 -19.55
C LEU A 118 -10.68 -1.53 -18.36
N TYR A 119 -10.28 -1.92 -17.15
CA TYR A 119 -10.77 -1.35 -15.91
C TYR A 119 -9.62 -0.77 -15.10
N ALA A 120 -9.77 0.46 -14.61
CA ALA A 120 -8.81 1.03 -13.66
C ALA A 120 -8.81 0.29 -12.31
N LEU A 121 -9.95 -0.27 -11.94
CA LEU A 121 -10.10 -1.22 -10.84
C LEU A 121 -10.74 -2.46 -11.42
N MET A 122 -9.96 -3.54 -11.53
CA MET A 122 -10.47 -4.77 -12.11
C MET A 122 -11.51 -5.38 -11.18
N PRO A 123 -12.70 -5.80 -11.67
CA PRO A 123 -13.63 -6.53 -10.84
C PRO A 123 -13.09 -7.93 -10.53
N TYR A 124 -13.62 -8.54 -9.48
CA TYR A 124 -13.04 -9.75 -8.89
C TYR A 124 -14.01 -10.92 -9.01
N ALA A 125 -13.53 -12.10 -9.40
CA ALA A 125 -14.32 -13.32 -9.39
C ALA A 125 -14.12 -14.08 -8.07
N ASP A 126 -15.07 -13.97 -7.14
CA ASP A 126 -15.20 -14.83 -5.96
C ASP A 126 -14.06 -14.81 -4.93
N TRP A 127 -13.08 -13.89 -5.01
CA TRP A 127 -11.91 -13.92 -4.13
C TRP A 127 -11.73 -12.68 -3.23
N GLN A 128 -12.60 -11.67 -3.36
CA GLN A 128 -12.69 -10.58 -2.38
C GLN A 128 -13.38 -11.04 -1.11
N ASN A 129 -12.73 -10.83 0.04
CA ASN A 129 -13.19 -11.32 1.34
C ASN A 129 -13.45 -12.85 1.39
N ASP A 130 -13.04 -13.60 0.37
CA ASP A 130 -13.18 -15.04 0.33
C ASP A 130 -11.87 -15.73 0.72
N ARG A 131 -12.02 -16.80 1.48
CA ARG A 131 -10.96 -17.72 1.86
C ARG A 131 -10.70 -18.75 0.76
N SER A 132 -11.53 -18.82 -0.27
CA SER A 132 -11.29 -19.65 -1.45
C SER A 132 -10.00 -19.27 -2.19
N VAL A 133 -9.44 -18.06 -1.99
CA VAL A 133 -8.06 -17.72 -2.43
C VAL A 133 -7.05 -18.79 -1.98
N TYR A 134 -7.33 -19.47 -0.87
CA TYR A 134 -6.48 -20.53 -0.33
C TYR A 134 -6.58 -21.85 -1.10
N THR A 135 -7.56 -22.08 -1.97
CA THR A 135 -7.71 -23.34 -2.72
C THR A 135 -6.58 -23.49 -3.74
N GLY A 136 -5.42 -23.97 -3.27
CA GLY A 136 -4.17 -24.07 -4.03
C GLY A 136 -2.93 -24.02 -3.14
N ASP A 137 -3.01 -23.37 -1.98
CA ASP A 137 -1.92 -23.26 -1.01
C ASP A 137 -2.32 -23.89 0.33
N ALA A 138 -1.77 -25.06 0.64
CA ALA A 138 -2.08 -25.80 1.87
C ALA A 138 -1.74 -25.00 3.14
N THR A 139 -0.70 -24.16 3.10
CA THR A 139 -0.29 -23.33 4.24
C THR A 139 -1.28 -22.20 4.46
N LEU A 140 -1.69 -21.50 3.41
CA LEU A 140 -2.73 -20.48 3.55
C LEU A 140 -4.08 -21.06 3.98
N GLN A 141 -4.44 -22.27 3.52
CA GLN A 141 -5.64 -22.97 4.00
C GLN A 141 -5.54 -23.27 5.49
N GLU A 142 -4.42 -23.81 5.95
CA GLU A 142 -4.20 -24.09 7.37
C GLU A 142 -4.27 -22.82 8.21
N ILE A 143 -3.70 -21.71 7.71
CA ILE A 143 -3.78 -20.41 8.37
C ILE A 143 -5.23 -19.93 8.39
N GLY A 144 -5.95 -19.95 7.26
CA GLY A 144 -7.35 -19.54 7.16
C GLY A 144 -8.32 -20.40 7.98
N ASN A 145 -8.01 -21.69 8.17
CA ASN A 145 -8.77 -22.60 9.02
C ASN A 145 -8.56 -22.32 10.51
N ARG A 146 -7.32 -22.00 10.90
CA ARG A 146 -7.01 -21.51 12.25
C ARG A 146 -7.63 -20.14 12.50
N ASN A 147 -7.75 -19.35 11.44
CA ASN A 147 -8.14 -17.96 11.50
C ASN A 147 -9.39 -17.70 10.66
N PRO A 148 -10.56 -18.21 11.07
CA PRO A 148 -11.80 -17.64 10.56
C PRO A 148 -11.80 -16.15 10.96
N GLN A 149 -12.67 -15.25 10.54
CA GLN A 149 -12.44 -13.80 10.74
C GLN A 149 -11.22 -13.19 10.03
N SER A 150 -10.18 -13.93 9.62
CA SER A 150 -9.22 -13.40 8.64
C SER A 150 -9.79 -13.54 7.22
N ALA A 151 -9.49 -12.55 6.39
CA ALA A 151 -9.64 -12.62 4.95
C ALA A 151 -8.42 -11.95 4.30
N PHE A 152 -7.99 -12.47 3.15
CA PHE A 152 -6.96 -11.85 2.33
C PHE A 152 -7.59 -11.50 1.00
N SER A 153 -8.08 -10.27 0.95
CA SER A 153 -8.50 -9.67 -0.32
C SER A 153 -7.27 -9.44 -1.18
N GLY A 154 -7.53 -9.14 -2.44
CA GLY A 154 -6.56 -8.41 -3.23
C GLY A 154 -7.26 -7.49 -4.18
N LEU A 155 -6.41 -6.76 -4.88
CA LEU A 155 -6.80 -5.56 -5.57
C LEU A 155 -5.92 -5.41 -6.79
N VAL A 156 -6.53 -5.28 -7.96
CA VAL A 156 -5.81 -4.95 -9.19
C VAL A 156 -6.14 -3.51 -9.55
N VAL A 157 -5.10 -2.69 -9.63
CA VAL A 157 -5.19 -1.29 -10.00
C VAL A 157 -4.46 -1.06 -11.32
N VAL A 158 -5.03 -0.24 -12.19
CA VAL A 158 -4.45 0.13 -13.49
C VAL A 158 -4.44 1.65 -13.63
N GLY A 159 -3.32 2.19 -14.11
CA GLY A 159 -3.11 3.63 -14.26
C GLY A 159 -1.67 3.94 -14.66
N ALA A 160 -1.38 5.20 -14.93
CA ALA A 160 -0.03 5.69 -15.15
C ALA A 160 0.66 6.01 -13.82
N TYR A 161 1.43 5.06 -13.27
CA TYR A 161 2.07 5.21 -11.97
C TYR A 161 3.54 5.60 -12.10
N ASP A 162 4.29 4.80 -12.85
CA ASP A 162 5.73 5.05 -13.03
C ASP A 162 5.97 6.25 -13.98
N PHE A 163 5.03 6.47 -14.92
CA PHE A 163 5.10 7.52 -15.92
C PHE A 163 3.81 8.36 -15.91
N PRO A 164 3.58 9.20 -14.88
CA PRO A 164 2.32 9.95 -14.72
C PRO A 164 2.11 11.04 -15.79
N GLN A 165 3.07 11.21 -16.71
CA GLN A 165 3.05 12.23 -17.75
C GLN A 165 2.67 11.61 -19.10
N SER A 166 1.92 12.37 -19.90
CA SER A 166 1.74 12.02 -21.30
C SER A 166 2.92 12.49 -22.15
N PHE A 167 3.21 11.76 -23.21
CA PHE A 167 4.31 12.00 -24.15
C PHE A 167 3.81 11.87 -25.59
N LEU A 168 4.57 12.43 -26.52
CA LEU A 168 4.25 12.41 -27.94
C LEU A 168 4.77 11.12 -28.59
N ILE A 169 3.91 10.48 -29.37
CA ILE A 169 4.29 9.41 -30.31
C ILE A 169 3.98 9.82 -31.74
N SER A 170 4.80 9.35 -32.66
CA SER A 170 4.67 9.51 -34.11
C SER A 170 4.62 8.13 -34.78
N GLU A 171 4.51 8.13 -36.12
CA GLU A 171 4.62 6.92 -36.95
C GLU A 171 3.74 5.75 -36.46
N VAL A 172 2.58 6.07 -35.89
CA VAL A 172 1.64 5.07 -35.35
C VAL A 172 1.10 4.24 -36.51
N ALA A 173 1.45 2.95 -36.49
CA ALA A 173 1.06 1.96 -37.47
C ALA A 173 0.21 0.87 -36.80
N PRO A 174 -0.39 -0.07 -37.56
CA PRO A 174 -1.30 -1.07 -36.98
C PRO A 174 -0.73 -1.93 -35.85
N ALA A 175 0.58 -2.08 -35.70
CA ALA A 175 1.17 -2.90 -34.63
C ALA A 175 2.44 -2.25 -34.04
N SER A 176 2.59 -0.94 -34.22
CA SER A 176 3.76 -0.23 -33.70
C SER A 176 3.49 1.25 -33.48
N ALA A 177 4.22 1.83 -32.54
CA ALA A 177 4.26 3.26 -32.31
C ALA A 177 5.71 3.70 -32.08
N ARG A 178 6.05 4.92 -32.48
CA ARG A 178 7.39 5.47 -32.27
C ARG A 178 7.35 6.62 -31.28
N ILE A 179 8.12 6.54 -30.21
CA ILE A 179 8.37 7.64 -29.31
C ILE A 179 9.57 8.41 -29.84
N GLU A 180 9.32 9.59 -30.40
CA GLU A 180 10.38 10.39 -31.00
C GLU A 180 11.39 10.85 -29.96
N ASN A 181 12.64 10.93 -30.41
CA ASN A 181 13.73 11.50 -29.63
C ASN A 181 13.65 13.04 -29.65
N VAL A 182 12.61 13.55 -29.02
CA VAL A 182 12.32 14.98 -28.88
C VAL A 182 11.91 15.25 -27.45
N GLU A 183 11.96 16.52 -27.03
CA GLU A 183 11.61 16.91 -25.67
C GLU A 183 10.21 16.44 -25.24
N ARG A 184 9.25 16.40 -26.18
CA ARG A 184 7.87 15.95 -25.90
C ARG A 184 7.69 14.43 -25.93
N GLY A 185 8.62 13.68 -26.51
CA GLY A 185 8.61 12.21 -26.61
C GLY A 185 9.48 11.61 -25.50
N VAL A 186 10.62 11.02 -25.88
CA VAL A 186 11.56 10.40 -24.92
C VAL A 186 12.01 11.37 -23.83
N GLY A 187 12.21 12.65 -24.17
CA GLY A 187 12.59 13.66 -23.18
C GLY A 187 11.60 13.81 -22.02
N ARG A 188 10.30 13.57 -22.24
CA ARG A 188 9.30 13.54 -21.17
C ARG A 188 9.37 12.27 -20.33
N LEU A 189 9.62 11.11 -20.96
CA LEU A 189 9.75 9.84 -20.25
C LEU A 189 10.94 9.83 -19.29
N LEU A 190 12.04 10.48 -19.67
CA LEU A 190 13.25 10.56 -18.85
C LEU A 190 13.15 11.60 -17.72
N ARG A 191 12.17 12.51 -17.76
CA ARG A 191 11.96 13.51 -16.71
C ARG A 191 11.22 12.89 -15.53
N VAL A 192 12.00 12.32 -14.61
CA VAL A 192 11.51 11.83 -13.31
C VAL A 192 10.84 12.96 -12.51
N ASP A 193 11.37 14.18 -12.56
CA ASP A 193 10.78 15.37 -11.95
C ASP A 193 10.11 16.27 -13.03
N PRO A 194 8.77 16.42 -13.04
CA PRO A 194 8.08 17.33 -13.96
C PRO A 194 8.46 18.81 -13.78
N PHE A 195 9.06 19.18 -12.66
CA PHE A 195 9.41 20.57 -12.32
C PHE A 195 10.88 20.91 -12.57
N ASP A 196 11.72 19.93 -12.89
CA ASP A 196 13.10 20.20 -13.28
C ASP A 196 13.17 20.68 -14.73
N VAL A 197 13.06 22.00 -14.90
CA VAL A 197 13.25 22.70 -16.18
C VAL A 197 14.72 22.99 -16.48
N ALA A 198 15.66 22.64 -15.59
CA ALA A 198 17.07 22.98 -15.75
C ALA A 198 17.85 21.96 -16.62
N THR A 199 17.32 20.75 -16.78
CA THR A 199 17.80 19.80 -17.78
C THR A 199 17.32 20.26 -19.16
N ASN A 200 18.19 21.00 -19.85
CA ASN A 200 18.09 21.22 -21.30
C ASN A 200 17.76 19.86 -21.92
N GLY A 201 16.67 19.78 -22.68
CA GLY A 201 16.07 18.52 -23.17
C GLY A 201 16.96 17.72 -24.11
N GLU A 202 18.11 17.24 -23.63
CA GLU A 202 18.96 16.24 -24.26
C GLU A 202 18.18 14.92 -24.28
N VAL A 203 17.32 14.83 -25.29
CA VAL A 203 17.25 13.78 -26.31
C VAL A 203 18.44 12.80 -26.22
N LEU A 204 18.14 11.49 -26.17
CA LEU A 204 19.11 10.39 -26.08
C LEU A 204 20.30 10.64 -26.99
N LEU A 205 21.52 10.54 -26.46
CA LEU A 205 22.74 10.87 -27.20
C LEU A 205 22.99 9.88 -28.34
N ASP A 206 22.73 8.60 -28.09
CA ASP A 206 22.81 7.51 -29.05
C ASP A 206 21.98 6.30 -28.59
N ASP A 207 21.95 5.24 -29.41
CA ASP A 207 21.23 3.99 -29.11
C ASP A 207 21.86 3.19 -27.94
N ALA A 208 23.05 3.57 -27.46
CA ALA A 208 23.75 2.93 -26.36
C ALA A 208 23.56 3.68 -25.02
N ASP A 209 22.76 4.75 -24.98
CA ASP A 209 22.46 5.49 -23.77
C ASP A 209 21.78 4.57 -22.72
N PRO A 210 22.36 4.38 -21.52
CA PRO A 210 21.76 3.55 -20.47
C PRO A 210 20.34 3.99 -20.08
N SER A 211 20.02 5.27 -20.24
CA SER A 211 18.70 5.82 -19.94
C SER A 211 17.67 5.35 -20.97
N ALA A 212 18.08 5.18 -22.24
CA ALA A 212 17.22 4.63 -23.29
C ALA A 212 16.92 3.16 -23.02
N GLN A 213 17.94 2.40 -22.62
CA GLN A 213 17.79 0.98 -22.27
C GLN A 213 16.82 0.82 -21.09
N ALA A 214 16.95 1.66 -20.06
CA ALA A 214 16.02 1.66 -18.94
C ALA A 214 14.56 1.95 -19.36
N VAL A 215 14.33 2.85 -20.34
CA VAL A 215 12.98 3.11 -20.87
C VAL A 215 12.43 1.89 -21.62
N VAL A 216 13.26 1.25 -22.43
CA VAL A 216 12.90 0.02 -23.17
C VAL A 216 12.54 -1.11 -22.21
N GLU A 217 13.43 -1.43 -21.27
CA GLU A 217 13.21 -2.47 -20.26
C GLU A 217 11.97 -2.16 -19.42
N ALA A 218 11.75 -0.89 -19.09
CA ALA A 218 10.58 -0.51 -18.34
C ALA A 218 9.29 -0.65 -19.18
N ALA A 219 9.32 -0.34 -20.49
CA ALA A 219 8.14 -0.39 -21.35
C ALA A 219 7.58 -1.80 -21.55
N GLU A 220 8.39 -2.84 -21.35
CA GLU A 220 7.95 -4.23 -21.38
C GLU A 220 6.82 -4.48 -20.36
N PHE A 221 5.84 -5.32 -20.74
CA PHE A 221 4.67 -5.68 -19.91
C PHE A 221 3.68 -4.54 -19.62
N ARG A 222 3.90 -3.33 -20.14
CA ARG A 222 3.00 -2.18 -19.92
C ARG A 222 1.94 -2.03 -20.99
N GLY A 223 0.90 -1.28 -20.66
CA GLY A 223 -0.07 -0.77 -21.62
C GLY A 223 0.37 0.57 -22.19
N LEU A 224 -0.08 0.85 -23.41
CA LEU A 224 0.02 2.15 -24.05
C LEU A 224 -1.38 2.71 -24.23
N ARG A 225 -1.69 3.82 -23.56
CA ARG A 225 -2.83 4.66 -23.95
C ARG A 225 -2.40 5.55 -25.10
N ILE A 226 -3.10 5.51 -26.22
CA ILE A 226 -2.93 6.43 -27.34
C ILE A 226 -4.18 7.31 -27.42
N SER A 227 -4.02 8.63 -27.54
CA SER A 227 -5.12 9.57 -27.74
C SER A 227 -4.92 10.41 -29.00
N ASP A 228 -5.98 10.51 -29.80
CA ASP A 228 -6.01 11.35 -30.99
C ASP A 228 -6.38 12.81 -30.69
N ARG A 229 -6.39 13.64 -31.74
CA ARG A 229 -6.67 15.08 -31.65
C ARG A 229 -8.10 15.41 -31.21
N GLN A 230 -9.02 14.46 -31.38
CA GLN A 230 -10.42 14.59 -30.98
C GLN A 230 -10.63 14.13 -29.53
N GLY A 231 -9.58 13.62 -28.88
CA GLY A 231 -9.62 13.08 -27.53
C GLY A 231 -10.13 11.64 -27.46
N TYR A 232 -10.33 10.97 -28.59
CA TYR A 232 -10.57 9.52 -28.56
C TYR A 232 -9.28 8.83 -28.11
N MET A 233 -9.46 7.72 -27.41
CA MET A 233 -8.37 6.97 -26.81
C MET A 233 -8.52 5.48 -27.07
N GLN A 234 -7.38 4.81 -27.23
CA GLN A 234 -7.27 3.36 -27.31
C GLN A 234 -6.21 2.90 -26.31
N PHE A 235 -6.38 1.68 -25.79
CA PHE A 235 -5.41 1.02 -24.95
C PHE A 235 -4.89 -0.23 -25.66
N VAL A 236 -3.57 -0.32 -25.81
CA VAL A 236 -2.91 -1.47 -26.45
C VAL A 236 -1.75 -1.94 -25.58
N PRO A 237 -1.59 -3.26 -25.35
CA PRO A 237 -0.38 -3.81 -24.76
C PRO A 237 0.87 -3.49 -25.59
N ILE A 238 1.98 -3.26 -24.91
CA ILE A 238 3.32 -3.18 -25.49
C ILE A 238 3.92 -4.59 -25.41
N ASN A 239 4.19 -5.18 -26.57
CA ASN A 239 4.73 -6.53 -26.70
C ASN A 239 6.26 -6.53 -26.69
N ASP A 240 6.88 -5.47 -27.20
CA ASP A 240 8.32 -5.29 -27.27
C ASP A 240 8.64 -3.80 -27.37
N ALA A 241 9.85 -3.41 -26.96
CA ALA A 241 10.37 -2.07 -27.13
C ALA A 241 11.83 -2.14 -27.58
N VAL A 242 12.19 -1.37 -28.60
CA VAL A 242 13.57 -1.33 -29.10
C VAL A 242 14.00 0.11 -29.37
N ILE A 243 15.28 0.39 -29.19
CA ILE A 243 15.84 1.68 -29.60
C ILE A 243 16.26 1.57 -31.07
N SER A 244 15.84 2.52 -31.89
CA SER A 244 16.23 2.60 -33.28
C SER A 244 16.38 4.06 -33.72
N MET A 245 17.59 4.42 -34.16
CA MET A 245 17.88 5.77 -34.66
C MET A 245 17.54 6.86 -33.64
N GLY A 246 17.89 6.61 -32.37
CA GLY A 246 17.63 7.47 -31.22
C GLY A 246 16.20 7.46 -30.70
N ALA A 247 15.24 6.84 -31.40
CA ALA A 247 13.84 6.78 -30.97
C ALA A 247 13.53 5.44 -30.29
N VAL A 248 12.51 5.42 -29.42
CA VAL A 248 11.99 4.15 -28.86
C VAL A 248 10.83 3.70 -29.74
N VAL A 249 11.00 2.55 -30.39
CA VAL A 249 9.97 1.91 -31.20
C VAL A 249 9.30 0.84 -30.36
N LEU A 250 7.99 1.01 -30.16
CA LEU A 250 7.15 0.07 -29.42
C LEU A 250 6.48 -0.86 -30.43
N ALA A 251 6.63 -2.17 -30.26
CA ALA A 251 5.76 -3.15 -30.89
C ALA A 251 4.53 -3.34 -29.99
N THR A 252 3.33 -3.25 -30.57
CA THR A 252 2.08 -3.30 -29.81
C THR A 252 1.14 -4.34 -30.37
N GLU A 253 0.12 -4.69 -29.59
CA GLU A 253 -1.09 -5.29 -30.14
C GLU A 253 -1.77 -4.37 -31.18
N PRO A 254 -2.68 -4.91 -32.02
CA PRO A 254 -3.30 -4.16 -33.10
C PRO A 254 -3.95 -2.83 -32.68
N ILE A 255 -3.43 -1.73 -33.23
CA ILE A 255 -3.99 -0.39 -33.12
C ILE A 255 -5.11 -0.25 -34.16
N ALA A 256 -6.29 0.13 -33.70
CA ALA A 256 -7.47 0.24 -34.53
C ALA A 256 -7.60 1.67 -35.06
N PHE A 257 -7.60 1.81 -36.39
CA PHE A 257 -7.80 3.08 -37.05
C PHE A 257 -9.20 3.19 -37.65
N ARG A 258 -9.74 4.40 -37.61
CA ARG A 258 -10.95 4.77 -38.32
C ARG A 258 -10.71 4.65 -39.83
N GLY A 259 -11.63 4.04 -40.55
CA GLY A 259 -11.54 3.85 -41.99
C GLY A 259 -12.91 3.93 -42.68
N PRO A 260 -12.96 3.81 -44.01
CA PRO A 260 -14.22 3.79 -44.75
C PRO A 260 -15.16 2.70 -44.19
N GLY A 261 -16.29 3.11 -43.61
CA GLY A 261 -17.27 2.20 -43.00
C GLY A 261 -16.97 1.74 -41.56
N ARG A 262 -15.87 2.18 -40.93
CA ARG A 262 -15.57 1.95 -39.51
C ARG A 262 -15.61 3.27 -38.75
N MET A 263 -16.51 3.38 -37.77
CA MET A 263 -16.65 4.57 -36.90
C MET A 263 -15.86 4.46 -35.60
N SER A 264 -15.28 3.29 -35.31
CA SER A 264 -14.42 3.01 -34.15
C SER A 264 -12.94 3.04 -34.54
N GLY A 265 -12.09 3.40 -33.58
CA GLY A 265 -10.64 3.54 -33.73
C GLY A 265 -10.17 4.99 -33.70
N LEU A 266 -8.86 5.15 -33.69
CA LEU A 266 -8.17 6.44 -33.77
C LEU A 266 -8.34 7.06 -35.16
N GLU A 267 -8.46 8.38 -35.23
CA GLU A 267 -8.43 9.09 -36.51
C GLU A 267 -7.08 8.89 -37.21
N SER A 268 -7.06 8.13 -38.32
CA SER A 268 -5.85 8.01 -39.16
C SER A 268 -5.54 9.36 -39.76
N ILE A 269 -4.38 9.90 -39.45
CA ILE A 269 -3.91 11.13 -40.06
C ILE A 269 -3.17 10.75 -41.34
N ASP A 270 -3.82 10.98 -42.47
CA ASP A 270 -3.17 10.92 -43.79
C ASP A 270 -2.36 12.21 -43.97
N GLY A 271 -1.10 12.23 -43.48
CA GLY A 271 -0.27 13.43 -43.55
C GLY A 271 1.11 13.31 -42.93
N ALA A 272 1.84 14.43 -42.91
CA ALA A 272 3.16 14.58 -42.29
C ALA A 272 3.09 14.91 -40.78
N ASP A 273 1.89 14.92 -40.20
CA ASP A 273 1.62 15.42 -38.85
C ASP A 273 0.84 14.35 -38.06
N ASN A 274 1.47 13.19 -37.90
CA ASN A 274 0.89 11.97 -37.33
C ASN A 274 1.21 11.82 -35.84
N ASP A 275 1.18 12.95 -35.13
CA ASP A 275 1.50 13.01 -33.71
C ASP A 275 0.25 12.71 -32.87
N TYR A 276 0.39 11.77 -31.92
CA TYR A 276 -0.62 11.40 -30.94
C TYR A 276 -0.10 11.64 -29.52
N ASP A 277 -1.02 11.89 -28.59
CA ASP A 277 -0.69 11.98 -27.16
C ASP A 277 -0.81 10.60 -26.52
N ALA A 278 0.27 10.12 -25.92
CA ALA A 278 0.36 8.79 -25.36
C ALA A 278 0.71 8.80 -23.88
N ALA A 279 0.38 7.72 -23.17
CA ALA A 279 0.80 7.50 -21.80
C ALA A 279 1.07 6.00 -21.58
N MET A 280 2.08 5.68 -20.77
CA MET A 280 2.33 4.30 -20.34
C MET A 280 1.43 3.98 -19.14
N LEU A 281 0.86 2.79 -19.14
CA LEU A 281 -0.01 2.30 -18.09
C LEU A 281 0.63 1.09 -17.44
N ASP A 282 0.69 1.10 -16.11
CA ASP A 282 1.05 -0.06 -15.32
C ASP A 282 -0.22 -0.71 -14.75
N ALA A 283 -0.09 -2.00 -14.47
CA ALA A 283 -1.06 -2.75 -13.70
C ALA A 283 -0.37 -3.39 -12.50
N PHE A 284 -0.94 -3.19 -11.32
CA PHE A 284 -0.42 -3.75 -10.07
C PHE A 284 -1.46 -4.62 -9.38
N TRP A 285 -1.01 -5.75 -8.86
CA TRP A 285 -1.80 -6.64 -8.03
C TRP A 285 -1.30 -6.65 -6.59
N PHE A 286 -2.13 -6.16 -5.69
CA PHE A 286 -1.93 -6.28 -4.26
C PHE A 286 -2.57 -7.56 -3.75
N ARG A 287 -1.80 -8.38 -3.03
CA ARG A 287 -2.32 -9.55 -2.33
C ARG A 287 -1.48 -9.94 -1.13
N VAL A 288 -2.04 -10.79 -0.29
CA VAL A 288 -1.26 -11.52 0.71
C VAL A 288 -0.73 -12.81 0.11
N ARG A 289 0.55 -13.11 0.33
CA ARG A 289 1.18 -14.40 0.02
C ARG A 289 1.94 -14.95 1.22
N VAL A 290 2.24 -16.23 1.20
CA VAL A 290 3.21 -16.83 2.12
C VAL A 290 4.61 -16.41 1.69
N ASP A 291 5.44 -16.03 2.63
CA ASP A 291 6.86 -15.79 2.39
C ASP A 291 7.52 -17.10 1.90
N PRO A 292 8.22 -17.09 0.74
CA PRO A 292 8.86 -18.29 0.20
C PRO A 292 9.95 -18.87 1.13
N TYR A 293 10.51 -18.06 2.03
CA TYR A 293 11.57 -18.46 2.95
C TYR A 293 11.05 -18.80 4.35
N ASP A 294 9.92 -18.22 4.77
CA ASP A 294 9.27 -18.52 6.06
C ASP A 294 7.77 -18.78 5.90
N ARG A 295 7.38 -20.05 5.99
CA ARG A 295 5.98 -20.47 5.86
C ARG A 295 5.03 -19.88 6.92
N ASN A 296 5.56 -19.35 8.01
CA ASN A 296 4.75 -18.71 9.05
C ASN A 296 4.60 -17.20 8.85
N ASN A 297 5.37 -16.61 7.94
CA ASN A 297 5.31 -15.20 7.61
C ASN A 297 4.38 -14.99 6.42
N LEU A 298 3.37 -14.14 6.59
CA LEU A 298 2.52 -13.68 5.51
C LEU A 298 2.94 -12.28 5.11
N GLN A 299 3.06 -12.05 3.82
CA GLN A 299 3.51 -10.80 3.25
C GLN A 299 2.38 -10.17 2.44
N LEU A 300 2.14 -8.88 2.65
CA LEU A 300 1.41 -8.06 1.67
C LEU A 300 2.41 -7.68 0.59
N VAL A 301 2.13 -8.08 -0.63
CA VAL A 301 2.99 -7.84 -1.79
C VAL A 301 2.26 -7.07 -2.88
N ARG A 302 3.02 -6.31 -3.65
CA ARG A 302 2.62 -5.68 -4.90
C ARG A 302 3.34 -6.40 -6.05
N HIS A 303 2.59 -7.08 -6.91
CA HIS A 303 3.10 -7.63 -8.16
C HIS A 303 2.87 -6.65 -9.30
N ARG A 304 3.85 -6.44 -10.18
CA ARG A 304 3.60 -5.89 -11.51
C ARG A 304 2.97 -6.98 -12.39
N LEU A 305 1.94 -6.60 -13.13
CA LEU A 305 1.23 -7.48 -14.03
C LEU A 305 1.54 -7.13 -15.49
N ASP A 306 1.59 -8.15 -16.34
CA ASP A 306 1.60 -8.02 -17.79
C ASP A 306 0.25 -7.51 -18.29
N PHE A 307 0.25 -6.29 -18.80
CA PHE A 307 -0.94 -5.62 -19.32
C PHE A 307 -1.60 -6.40 -20.46
N GLY A 308 -0.82 -7.08 -21.30
CA GLY A 308 -1.32 -7.94 -22.38
C GLY A 308 -2.09 -9.14 -21.83
N ALA A 309 -1.55 -9.80 -20.81
CA ALA A 309 -2.21 -10.92 -20.15
C ALA A 309 -3.52 -10.50 -19.44
N LEU A 310 -3.61 -9.24 -19.01
CA LEU A 310 -4.84 -8.69 -18.41
C LEU A 310 -5.91 -8.33 -19.43
N GLN A 311 -5.53 -7.99 -20.66
CA GLN A 311 -6.47 -7.55 -21.66
C GLN A 311 -7.40 -8.71 -22.06
N GLY A 312 -8.70 -8.54 -21.81
CA GLY A 312 -9.70 -9.57 -22.04
C GLY A 312 -10.07 -10.38 -20.80
N LEU A 313 -9.35 -10.23 -19.69
CA LEU A 313 -9.77 -10.75 -18.40
C LEU A 313 -10.87 -9.85 -17.82
N GLY A 314 -12.13 -10.18 -18.12
CA GLY A 314 -13.29 -9.42 -17.63
C GLY A 314 -13.44 -9.48 -16.11
N SER A 315 -13.14 -10.62 -15.49
CA SER A 315 -13.07 -10.81 -14.03
C SER A 315 -12.10 -11.97 -13.75
N PRO A 316 -10.80 -11.71 -13.61
CA PRO A 316 -9.81 -12.76 -13.49
C PRO A 316 -9.94 -13.52 -12.16
N THR A 317 -9.62 -14.80 -12.22
CA THR A 317 -9.34 -15.61 -11.04
C THR A 317 -7.95 -15.31 -10.50
N ALA A 318 -7.67 -15.73 -9.26
CA ALA A 318 -6.32 -15.62 -8.69
C ALA A 318 -5.27 -16.38 -9.53
N ALA A 319 -5.65 -17.50 -10.17
CA ALA A 319 -4.75 -18.26 -11.02
C ALA A 319 -4.40 -17.50 -12.31
N ASP A 320 -5.38 -16.82 -12.91
CA ASP A 320 -5.14 -15.96 -14.08
C ASP A 320 -4.16 -14.83 -13.73
N LEU A 321 -4.34 -14.20 -12.56
CA LEU A 321 -3.45 -13.13 -12.10
C LEU A 321 -2.03 -13.61 -11.77
N VAL A 322 -1.86 -14.83 -11.24
CA VAL A 322 -0.52 -15.43 -11.07
C VAL A 322 0.15 -15.65 -12.42
N GLY A 323 -0.61 -16.10 -13.43
CA GLY A 323 -0.11 -16.25 -14.79
C GLY A 323 0.23 -14.91 -15.46
N ALA A 324 -0.44 -13.84 -15.04
CA ALA A 324 -0.23 -12.48 -15.53
C ALA A 324 0.86 -11.70 -14.77
N ILE A 325 1.58 -12.27 -13.80
CA ILE A 325 2.72 -11.58 -13.17
C ILE A 325 3.81 -11.37 -14.23
N ALA A 326 4.27 -10.13 -14.38
CA ALA A 326 5.29 -9.76 -15.35
C ALA A 326 6.59 -10.58 -15.15
N GLY A 327 7.16 -11.06 -16.25
CA GLY A 327 8.30 -11.98 -16.26
C GLY A 327 7.96 -13.39 -16.74
N THR A 328 8.89 -13.99 -17.48
CA THR A 328 8.76 -15.32 -18.08
C THR A 328 9.30 -16.43 -17.16
N THR A 329 10.24 -16.08 -16.28
CA THR A 329 10.84 -16.99 -15.29
C THR A 329 10.37 -16.64 -13.88
N ASP A 330 10.49 -17.58 -12.94
CA ASP A 330 10.13 -17.34 -11.54
C ASP A 330 11.01 -16.25 -10.90
N ASP A 331 12.29 -16.17 -11.28
CA ASP A 331 13.22 -15.13 -10.80
C ASP A 331 12.81 -13.73 -11.31
N GLU A 332 12.43 -13.61 -12.58
CA GLU A 332 11.92 -12.35 -13.16
C GLU A 332 10.60 -11.91 -12.50
N ARG A 333 9.72 -12.88 -12.21
CA ARG A 333 8.46 -12.61 -11.50
C ARG A 333 8.70 -12.15 -10.08
N GLU A 334 9.69 -12.71 -9.40
CA GLU A 334 10.08 -12.27 -8.05
C GLU A 334 10.71 -10.87 -8.09
N GLN A 335 11.51 -10.54 -9.11
CA GLN A 335 12.02 -9.16 -9.32
C GLN A 335 10.89 -8.15 -9.55
N ASN A 336 9.79 -8.59 -10.17
CA ASN A 336 8.56 -7.80 -10.34
C ASN A 336 7.62 -7.84 -9.13
N THR A 337 8.09 -8.36 -7.99
CA THR A 337 7.35 -8.43 -6.73
C THR A 337 7.99 -7.54 -5.68
N LEU A 338 7.21 -6.61 -5.13
CA LEU A 338 7.61 -5.78 -4.01
C LEU A 338 6.90 -6.22 -2.73
N VAL A 339 7.66 -6.57 -1.70
CA VAL A 339 7.12 -6.79 -0.35
C VAL A 339 6.86 -5.44 0.30
N ILE A 340 5.60 -5.18 0.67
CA ILE A 340 5.16 -3.92 1.26
C ILE A 340 5.12 -4.03 2.78
N ALA A 341 4.63 -5.16 3.29
CA ALA A 341 4.51 -5.42 4.71
C ALA A 341 4.72 -6.90 5.02
N ASN A 342 5.40 -7.20 6.13
CA ASN A 342 5.55 -8.54 6.68
C ASN A 342 4.54 -8.83 7.80
N HIS A 343 4.47 -10.08 8.24
CA HIS A 343 3.67 -10.53 9.37
C HIS A 343 2.18 -10.13 9.28
N VAL A 344 1.63 -10.15 8.07
CA VAL A 344 0.22 -9.82 7.82
C VAL A 344 -0.69 -10.87 8.44
N ALA A 345 -1.71 -10.41 9.15
CA ALA A 345 -2.72 -11.27 9.78
C ALA A 345 -4.08 -11.19 9.09
N ASP A 346 -4.41 -10.05 8.48
CA ASP A 346 -5.66 -9.82 7.75
C ASP A 346 -5.44 -8.65 6.79
N PHE A 347 -6.00 -8.74 5.59
CA PHE A 347 -5.96 -7.66 4.62
C PHE A 347 -7.28 -7.63 3.85
N ARG A 348 -8.00 -6.52 3.94
CA ARG A 348 -9.32 -6.37 3.33
C ARG A 348 -9.45 -5.10 2.53
N VAL A 349 -10.16 -5.22 1.43
CA VAL A 349 -10.53 -4.12 0.55
C VAL A 349 -12.03 -4.21 0.27
N TRP A 350 -12.73 -3.10 0.41
CA TRP A 350 -14.14 -2.98 0.00
C TRP A 350 -14.41 -1.56 -0.50
N PHE A 351 -15.55 -1.36 -1.17
CA PHE A 351 -15.82 -0.12 -1.89
C PHE A 351 -17.23 0.38 -1.63
N ASP A 352 -17.35 1.69 -1.47
CA ASP A 352 -18.64 2.38 -1.58
C ASP A 352 -18.87 2.74 -3.05
N CYS A 353 -20.03 2.33 -3.56
CA CYS A 353 -20.39 2.47 -4.97
C CYS A 353 -21.48 3.52 -5.12
N ALA A 354 -21.44 4.35 -6.15
CA ALA A 354 -22.58 5.17 -6.52
C ALA A 354 -23.63 4.32 -7.24
N ASN A 355 -24.90 4.62 -7.03
CA ASN A 355 -25.99 4.01 -7.78
C ASN A 355 -26.29 4.77 -9.08
N ALA A 356 -27.32 4.35 -9.80
CA ALA A 356 -27.73 5.02 -11.05
C ALA A 356 -28.14 6.49 -10.86
N ALA A 357 -28.54 6.89 -9.65
CA ALA A 357 -28.86 8.28 -9.31
C ALA A 357 -27.64 9.07 -8.76
N GLY A 358 -26.45 8.44 -8.70
CA GLY A 358 -25.23 9.03 -8.17
C GLY A 358 -25.15 9.05 -6.63
N ALA A 359 -26.16 8.52 -5.93
CA ALA A 359 -26.12 8.40 -4.47
C ALA A 359 -25.22 7.23 -4.07
N LEU A 360 -24.46 7.37 -2.99
CA LEU A 360 -23.63 6.28 -2.47
C LEU A 360 -24.52 5.16 -1.92
N GLU A 361 -24.39 3.99 -2.50
CA GLU A 361 -24.85 2.69 -2.01
C GLU A 361 -23.66 1.98 -1.35
N GLY A 362 -23.79 1.80 -0.04
CA GLY A 362 -22.72 1.38 0.86
C GLY A 362 -23.10 1.88 2.24
N GLY A 363 -23.14 1.00 3.23
CA GLY A 363 -23.44 1.41 4.60
C GLY A 363 -22.35 2.38 5.07
N PRO A 364 -22.65 3.33 6.00
CA PRO A 364 -21.58 4.07 6.64
C PRO A 364 -20.52 3.10 7.15
N LEU A 365 -19.24 3.47 7.05
CA LEU A 365 -18.03 2.84 7.62
C LEU A 365 -18.18 2.16 9.01
N MET A 366 -19.29 2.42 9.70
CA MET A 366 -19.66 1.99 11.03
C MET A 366 -20.37 0.63 11.10
N VAL A 367 -20.76 -0.02 10.00
CA VAL A 367 -21.42 -1.34 10.08
C VAL A 367 -20.40 -2.50 10.07
N GLY A 368 -19.50 -2.50 11.05
CA GLY A 368 -18.85 -3.71 11.56
C GLY A 368 -17.57 -4.21 10.86
N TRP A 369 -16.90 -5.11 11.57
CA TRP A 369 -15.64 -5.77 11.21
C TRP A 369 -15.72 -6.72 10.00
N ASN A 370 -16.91 -6.89 9.44
CA ASN A 370 -17.18 -7.74 8.28
C ASN A 370 -17.94 -6.89 7.25
N PRO A 371 -17.23 -6.07 6.46
CA PRO A 371 -17.87 -5.29 5.41
C PRO A 371 -18.55 -6.24 4.42
N VAL A 372 -19.75 -5.87 4.01
CA VAL A 372 -20.37 -6.44 2.81
C VAL A 372 -19.64 -5.81 1.62
N SER A 373 -19.23 -6.60 0.65
CA SER A 373 -18.56 -6.11 -0.55
C SER A 373 -19.41 -5.07 -1.30
N GLY A 374 -18.74 -4.17 -2.00
CA GLY A 374 -19.40 -3.13 -2.78
C GLY A 374 -19.95 -3.72 -4.08
N ALA A 375 -21.27 -3.72 -4.25
CA ALA A 375 -21.97 -4.36 -5.36
C ALA A 375 -21.48 -3.98 -6.78
N CYS A 376 -20.76 -2.85 -6.95
CA CYS A 376 -20.25 -2.43 -8.25
C CYS A 376 -18.99 -3.16 -8.73
N LEU A 377 -18.28 -3.85 -7.83
CA LEU A 377 -17.11 -4.67 -8.17
C LEU A 377 -17.36 -6.17 -7.97
N ASP A 378 -18.55 -6.52 -7.46
CA ASP A 378 -18.97 -7.90 -7.25
C ASP A 378 -19.35 -8.57 -8.58
N HIS A 379 -18.86 -9.80 -8.76
CA HIS A 379 -19.23 -10.69 -9.86
C HIS A 379 -20.74 -11.03 -9.77
N PRO A 380 -21.50 -11.13 -10.90
CA PRO A 380 -21.08 -11.48 -12.26
C PRO A 380 -20.68 -10.35 -13.22
N VAL A 381 -19.79 -10.69 -14.16
CA VAL A 381 -19.20 -9.85 -15.22
C VAL A 381 -20.23 -8.94 -15.91
N ASP A 382 -21.42 -9.46 -16.22
CA ASP A 382 -22.46 -8.76 -17.02
C ASP A 382 -23.12 -7.56 -16.31
N GLY A 383 -22.75 -7.29 -15.04
CA GLY A 383 -23.24 -6.16 -14.26
C GLY A 383 -22.16 -5.43 -13.47
N THR A 384 -20.88 -5.78 -13.61
CA THR A 384 -19.81 -5.07 -12.91
C THR A 384 -19.72 -3.64 -13.44
N GLN A 385 -19.70 -2.68 -12.54
CA GLN A 385 -19.68 -1.26 -12.87
C GLN A 385 -18.55 -0.59 -12.10
N PRO A 386 -17.27 -0.93 -12.35
CA PRO A 386 -16.14 -0.37 -11.61
C PRO A 386 -16.12 1.15 -11.61
N HIS A 387 -16.55 1.77 -12.71
CA HIS A 387 -16.73 3.22 -12.86
C HIS A 387 -17.65 3.86 -11.80
N ARG A 388 -18.46 3.08 -11.10
CA ARG A 388 -19.31 3.53 -10.00
C ARG A 388 -18.62 3.52 -8.64
N ALA A 389 -17.44 2.94 -8.49
CA ALA A 389 -16.68 3.02 -7.25
C ALA A 389 -16.39 4.50 -6.90
N ARG A 390 -16.52 4.87 -5.62
CA ARG A 390 -16.35 6.27 -5.15
C ARG A 390 -15.41 6.38 -3.98
N VAL A 391 -15.42 5.40 -3.09
CA VAL A 391 -14.52 5.31 -1.94
C VAL A 391 -14.02 3.89 -1.87
N ALA A 392 -12.72 3.70 -1.75
CA ALA A 392 -12.11 2.43 -1.41
C ALA A 392 -11.74 2.44 0.08
N HIS A 393 -12.02 1.36 0.79
CA HIS A 393 -11.65 1.19 2.18
C HIS A 393 -10.61 0.09 2.27
N LEU A 394 -9.53 0.37 2.97
CA LEU A 394 -8.43 -0.55 3.19
C LEU A 394 -8.33 -0.84 4.68
N ARG A 395 -8.25 -2.13 5.02
CA ARG A 395 -7.89 -2.58 6.36
C ARG A 395 -6.69 -3.50 6.25
N LEU A 396 -5.64 -3.18 7.01
CA LEU A 396 -4.47 -4.02 7.14
C LEU A 396 -4.24 -4.30 8.61
N SER A 397 -4.02 -5.57 8.91
CA SER A 397 -3.72 -5.99 10.26
C SER A 397 -2.45 -6.82 10.28
N MET A 398 -1.54 -6.50 11.19
CA MET A 398 -0.19 -7.06 11.25
C MET A 398 0.17 -7.52 12.66
N ARG A 399 0.99 -8.57 12.74
CA ARG A 399 1.61 -9.07 13.98
C ARG A 399 2.97 -8.41 14.17
N SER A 400 3.41 -8.33 15.42
CA SER A 400 4.79 -7.94 15.74
C SER A 400 5.77 -9.07 15.44
N GLU A 401 6.98 -8.76 14.98
CA GLU A 401 8.03 -9.76 14.69
C GLU A 401 8.38 -10.65 15.89
N ARG A 402 8.31 -10.11 17.11
CA ARG A 402 8.74 -10.77 18.36
C ARG A 402 7.58 -11.23 19.24
N GLU A 403 6.46 -11.55 18.61
CA GLU A 403 5.24 -11.87 19.30
C GLU A 403 5.39 -13.02 20.32
N ARG A 404 4.83 -12.78 21.50
CA ARG A 404 4.67 -13.79 22.54
C ARG A 404 3.33 -14.51 22.35
N THR A 405 3.38 -15.73 21.84
CA THR A 405 2.24 -16.66 21.69
C THR A 405 1.60 -17.12 23.02
N ASN A 406 1.94 -16.50 24.16
CA ASN A 406 1.47 -16.89 25.48
C ASN A 406 0.83 -15.74 26.27
N ARG A 407 0.52 -14.60 25.64
CA ARG A 407 -0.18 -13.49 26.31
C ARG A 407 -1.70 -13.60 26.17
N PRO A 408 -2.47 -13.33 27.24
CA PRO A 408 -3.92 -13.18 27.16
C PRO A 408 -4.30 -11.81 26.58
N HIS A 409 -5.36 -11.78 25.78
CA HIS A 409 -5.88 -10.59 25.12
C HIS A 409 -6.74 -9.75 26.06
N PHE A 410 -6.84 -8.45 25.76
CA PHE A 410 -7.76 -7.55 26.42
C PHE A 410 -8.74 -7.02 25.37
N ASP A 411 -10.00 -7.47 25.42
CA ASP A 411 -11.08 -6.79 24.71
C ASP A 411 -11.50 -5.57 25.53
N VAL A 412 -11.24 -4.36 25.01
CA VAL A 412 -11.79 -3.13 25.58
C VAL A 412 -13.18 -2.93 24.97
N SER A 413 -14.13 -3.77 25.39
CA SER A 413 -15.55 -3.57 25.11
C SER A 413 -16.24 -3.02 26.37
N GLY A 414 -16.88 -1.85 26.22
CA GLY A 414 -17.56 -1.14 27.31
C GLY A 414 -16.92 0.21 27.66
N ASN A 415 -17.41 0.82 28.74
CA ASN A 415 -16.86 2.09 29.23
C ASN A 415 -15.51 1.85 29.91
N ALA A 416 -14.42 2.10 29.19
CA ALA A 416 -13.07 2.10 29.75
C ALA A 416 -12.80 3.39 30.54
N GLN A 417 -13.65 3.68 31.53
CA GLN A 417 -13.52 4.87 32.39
C GLN A 417 -12.17 4.95 33.09
N TRP A 418 -11.53 3.81 33.38
CA TRP A 418 -10.20 3.75 33.98
C TRP A 418 -9.08 4.25 33.04
N LEU A 419 -9.33 4.30 31.73
CA LEU A 419 -8.46 4.92 30.72
C LEU A 419 -8.93 6.33 30.31
N GLY A 420 -10.02 6.84 30.88
CA GLY A 420 -10.59 8.15 30.53
C GLY A 420 -11.39 8.16 29.22
N PHE A 421 -11.77 6.99 28.71
CA PHE A 421 -12.55 6.85 27.48
C PHE A 421 -14.01 6.44 27.82
N GLU A 422 -14.97 7.29 27.48
CA GLU A 422 -16.41 6.96 27.52
C GLU A 422 -16.92 6.67 26.10
N GLN A 423 -17.72 5.62 25.93
CA GLN A 423 -18.32 5.21 24.65
C GLN A 423 -17.36 4.94 23.48
N VAL A 424 -16.14 4.46 23.77
CA VAL A 424 -15.22 4.03 22.71
C VAL A 424 -15.60 2.62 22.25
N ASN A 425 -16.59 2.55 21.36
CA ASN A 425 -17.02 1.31 20.75
C ASN A 425 -16.19 1.09 19.47
N GLY A 426 -15.16 0.24 19.54
CA GLY A 426 -14.50 -0.32 18.35
C GLY A 426 -13.36 0.50 17.72
N THR A 427 -12.77 1.51 18.39
CA THR A 427 -11.63 2.24 17.81
C THR A 427 -10.28 1.53 17.98
N MET A 428 -10.18 0.56 18.88
CA MET A 428 -8.99 -0.26 19.06
C MET A 428 -9.40 -1.66 19.54
N ARG A 429 -9.19 -2.69 18.73
CA ARG A 429 -9.31 -4.09 19.14
C ARG A 429 -7.99 -4.78 18.81
N THR A 430 -7.31 -5.30 19.81
CA THR A 430 -6.42 -6.44 19.60
C THR A 430 -7.32 -7.66 19.52
N TYR A 431 -7.60 -8.14 18.31
CA TYR A 431 -8.42 -9.34 18.15
C TYR A 431 -7.54 -10.58 18.11
N ASP A 432 -8.04 -11.63 18.72
CA ASP A 432 -7.60 -12.98 18.42
C ASP A 432 -7.96 -13.25 16.97
N VAL A 433 -6.96 -13.55 16.15
CA VAL A 433 -7.27 -14.18 14.87
C VAL A 433 -7.92 -15.56 15.11
N ASP A 434 -7.82 -16.10 16.34
CA ASP A 434 -8.53 -17.29 16.85
C ASP A 434 -8.94 -17.17 18.35
N PRO A 435 -10.17 -16.72 18.67
CA PRO A 435 -10.59 -16.45 20.06
C PRO A 435 -10.82 -17.70 20.92
N GLN A 436 -10.63 -18.90 20.37
CA GLN A 436 -10.85 -20.15 21.09
C GLN A 436 -9.54 -20.77 21.61
N HIS A 437 -8.39 -20.22 21.26
CA HIS A 437 -7.08 -20.71 21.68
C HIS A 437 -6.38 -19.73 22.65
N PRO A 438 -6.14 -20.12 23.92
CA PRO A 438 -5.39 -19.30 24.87
C PRO A 438 -3.97 -19.03 24.34
N GLY A 439 -3.62 -17.76 24.10
CA GLY A 439 -2.30 -17.34 23.60
C GLY A 439 -2.24 -16.90 22.13
N ALA A 440 -3.36 -16.47 21.55
CA ALA A 440 -3.37 -15.89 20.21
C ALA A 440 -2.58 -14.56 20.13
N ALA A 441 -2.52 -13.99 18.94
CA ALA A 441 -1.56 -12.96 18.55
C ALA A 441 -2.11 -11.53 18.69
N SER A 442 -1.42 -10.61 19.39
CA SER A 442 -1.79 -9.19 19.41
C SER A 442 -1.56 -8.55 18.04
N VAL A 443 -2.64 -8.38 17.29
CA VAL A 443 -2.60 -7.76 15.96
C VAL A 443 -2.85 -6.26 16.06
N ILE A 444 -2.07 -5.48 15.33
CA ILE A 444 -2.30 -4.06 15.10
C ILE A 444 -3.15 -3.92 13.86
N THR A 445 -4.23 -3.16 13.93
CA THR A 445 -5.11 -2.92 12.77
C THR A 445 -5.10 -1.45 12.43
N VAL A 446 -4.80 -1.16 11.18
CA VAL A 446 -4.92 0.18 10.61
C VAL A 446 -5.96 0.13 9.50
N GLN A 447 -6.82 1.14 9.48
CA GLN A 447 -7.86 1.28 8.46
C GLN A 447 -7.78 2.68 7.87
N THR A 448 -7.92 2.77 6.55
CA THR A 448 -7.99 4.03 5.83
C THR A 448 -9.08 3.98 4.77
N SER A 449 -9.53 5.15 4.33
CA SER A 449 -10.53 5.31 3.27
C SER A 449 -10.00 6.29 2.24
N VAL A 450 -10.23 5.97 0.97
CA VAL A 450 -9.60 6.63 -0.16
C VAL A 450 -10.69 7.04 -1.13
N ASP A 451 -10.87 8.35 -1.30
CA ASP A 451 -11.73 8.88 -2.36
C ASP A 451 -11.13 8.58 -3.74
N LEU A 452 -11.92 7.95 -4.60
CA LEU A 452 -11.55 7.62 -5.98
C LEU A 452 -11.94 8.76 -6.91
N THR A 453 -11.15 9.84 -6.91
CA THR A 453 -11.48 11.08 -7.62
C THR A 453 -11.56 10.90 -9.14
N ASN A 454 -10.68 10.08 -9.72
CA ASN A 454 -10.66 9.80 -11.16
C ASN A 454 -11.95 9.12 -11.65
N PHE A 455 -12.64 8.40 -10.77
CA PHE A 455 -13.92 7.74 -11.04
C PHE A 455 -15.09 8.71 -10.99
N ARG A 456 -14.97 9.82 -10.23
CA ARG A 456 -16.01 10.85 -10.13
C ARG A 456 -15.99 11.83 -11.32
N MET A 457 -14.80 12.20 -11.80
CA MET A 457 -14.68 13.30 -12.76
C MET A 457 -15.10 12.94 -14.18
N ARG A 458 -15.11 11.66 -14.56
CA ARG A 458 -15.37 11.24 -15.95
C ARG A 458 -16.84 11.16 -16.36
N GLY A 459 -17.79 11.43 -15.46
CA GLY A 459 -19.22 11.56 -15.81
C GLY A 459 -19.79 10.39 -16.61
N LEU A 460 -19.29 9.17 -16.35
CA LEU A 460 -19.70 7.92 -17.01
C LEU A 460 -21.04 7.42 -16.50
#